data_AF-A0A1V5ICV4-F1
#
_entry.id   AF-A0A1V5ICV4-F1
#
_cell.length_a   1.000
_cell.length_b   1.000
_cell.length_c   1.000
_cell.angle_alpha   90.00
_cell.angle_beta   90.00
_cell.angle_gamma   90.00
#
_symmetry.space_group_name_H-M   'P 1'
#
loop_
_entity.id
_entity.type
_entity.pdbx_description
1 polymer ?
#
loop_
_entity_poly.entity_id
_entity_poly.type
_entity_poly.pdbx_seq_one_letter_code
_entity_poly.pdbx_strand_id
1 'polypeptide(L)'
;MGWAANEAPRGTDVHLAKVKDGRVLWYEMLVPTTWNFPTCSRALTGAPWQVAEMVVRGYDPCVSCATHMIVIDEDKRIVAQKLIQ
;
A
#
# COMPACT_ATOMS: atom_id res chain seq x y z
N MET A 1 -18.38 -10.26 -7.44
CA MET A 1 -17.08 -9.74 -6.96
C MET A 1 -16.15 -9.78 -8.14
N GLY A 2 -15.40 -8.72 -8.39
CA GLY A 2 -14.41 -8.64 -9.45
C GLY A 2 -13.11 -8.10 -8.90
N TRP A 3 -12.01 -8.32 -9.62
CA TRP A 3 -10.69 -7.81 -9.27
C TRP A 3 -9.96 -7.40 -10.54
N ALA A 4 -8.99 -6.51 -10.40
CA ALA A 4 -8.06 -6.13 -11.45
C ALA A 4 -6.66 -6.01 -10.84
N ALA A 5 -5.64 -6.46 -11.59
CA ALA A 5 -4.24 -6.31 -11.23
C ALA A 5 -3.55 -5.36 -12.22
N ASN A 6 -2.69 -4.49 -11.71
CA ASN A 6 -1.79 -3.66 -12.48
C ASN A 6 -0.35 -3.95 -12.05
N GLU A 7 0.56 -4.17 -13.00
CA GLU A 7 1.99 -4.13 -12.71
C GLU A 7 2.43 -2.66 -12.61
N ALA A 8 2.27 -2.10 -11.41
CA ALA A 8 2.72 -0.78 -11.08
C ALA A 8 4.27 -0.76 -10.98
N PRO A 9 4.93 0.42 -11.00
CA PRO A 9 6.40 0.51 -10.98
C PRO A 9 7.12 -0.19 -9.81
N ARG A 10 6.37 -0.56 -8.76
CA ARG A 10 6.84 -1.17 -7.51
C ARG A 10 6.43 -2.64 -7.36
N GLY A 11 5.78 -3.21 -8.38
CA GLY A 11 5.19 -4.56 -8.40
C GLY A 11 3.66 -4.55 -8.49
N THR A 12 3.06 -5.74 -8.39
CA THR A 12 1.62 -5.98 -8.55
C THR A 12 0.76 -5.20 -7.55
N ASP A 13 -0.13 -4.36 -8.07
CA ASP A 13 -1.20 -3.66 -7.34
C ASP A 13 -2.55 -4.30 -7.70
N VAL A 14 -3.28 -4.80 -6.70
CA VAL A 14 -4.55 -5.51 -6.90
C VAL A 14 -5.68 -4.78 -6.22
N HIS A 15 -6.68 -4.37 -7.01
CA HIS A 15 -7.93 -3.79 -6.51
C HIS A 15 -9.06 -4.82 -6.62
N LEU A 16 -9.78 -5.05 -5.53
CA LEU A 16 -10.93 -5.95 -5.47
C LEU A 16 -12.21 -5.14 -5.16
N ALA A 17 -13.31 -5.46 -5.83
CA ALA A 17 -14.56 -4.72 -5.71
C ALA A 17 -15.82 -5.58 -5.77
N LYS A 18 -16.85 -5.16 -5.03
CA LYS A 18 -18.22 -5.63 -5.20
C LYS A 18 -19.11 -4.42 -5.51
N VAL A 19 -19.59 -4.33 -6.75
CA VAL A 19 -20.50 -3.26 -7.20
C VAL A 19 -21.92 -3.81 -7.32
N LYS A 20 -22.92 -3.04 -6.92
CA LYS A 20 -24.35 -3.32 -7.12
C LYS A 20 -25.07 -1.99 -7.36
N ASP A 21 -26.00 -1.95 -8.31
CA ASP A 21 -26.86 -0.79 -8.58
C ASP A 21 -26.08 0.54 -8.73
N GLY A 22 -24.92 0.47 -9.40
CA GLY A 22 -24.01 1.60 -9.62
C GLY A 22 -23.17 2.04 -8.40
N ARG A 23 -23.28 1.37 -7.25
CA ARG A 23 -22.53 1.70 -6.02
C ARG A 23 -21.52 0.62 -5.63
N VAL A 24 -20.36 1.04 -5.14
CA VAL A 24 -19.36 0.15 -4.52
C VAL A 24 -19.86 -0.26 -3.14
N LEU A 25 -20.17 -1.53 -2.95
CA LEU A 25 -20.61 -2.11 -1.68
C LEU A 25 -19.44 -2.58 -0.81
N TRP A 26 -18.32 -2.92 -1.45
CA TRP A 26 -17.09 -3.37 -0.79
C TRP A 26 -15.91 -3.13 -1.73
N TYR A 27 -14.77 -2.74 -1.15
CA TYR A 27 -13.55 -2.39 -1.86
C TYR A 27 -12.33 -2.73 -1.01
N GLU A 28 -11.32 -3.32 -1.61
CA GLU A 28 -10.08 -3.73 -0.95
C GLU A 28 -8.90 -3.54 -1.92
N MET A 29 -7.72 -3.22 -1.37
CA MET A 29 -6.53 -2.86 -2.14
C MET A 29 -5.30 -3.58 -1.58
N LEU A 30 -4.60 -4.32 -2.43
CA LEU A 30 -3.39 -5.07 -2.09
C LEU A 30 -2.23 -4.55 -2.94
N VAL A 31 -1.64 -3.46 -2.44
CA VAL A 31 -0.67 -2.59 -3.13
C VAL A 31 0.77 -3.15 -3.03
N PRO A 32 1.65 -2.97 -4.04
CA PRO A 32 3.03 -3.47 -4.07
C PRO A 32 3.82 -3.28 -2.77
N THR A 33 3.85 -2.06 -2.23
CA THR A 33 4.64 -1.78 -1.02
C THR A 33 4.04 -2.45 0.23
N THR A 34 2.74 -2.76 0.27
CA THR A 34 2.12 -3.57 1.33
C THR A 34 2.71 -4.98 1.35
N TRP A 35 2.87 -5.60 0.17
CA TRP A 35 3.52 -6.90 0.01
C TRP A 35 5.01 -6.87 0.33
N ASN A 36 5.71 -5.79 -0.06
CA ASN A 36 7.15 -5.66 0.14
C ASN A 36 7.54 -5.39 1.60
N PHE A 37 6.69 -4.77 2.43
CA PHE A 37 6.99 -4.50 3.85
C PHE A 37 7.50 -5.73 4.64
N PRO A 38 6.75 -6.85 4.74
CA PRO A 38 7.21 -8.04 5.47
C PRO A 38 8.41 -8.74 4.80
N THR A 39 8.62 -8.55 3.50
CA THR A 39 9.75 -9.12 2.75
C THR A 39 11.03 -8.33 3.03
N CYS A 40 10.97 -7.01 2.92
CA CYS A 40 12.07 -6.08 3.22
C CYS A 40 12.53 -6.22 4.69
N SER A 41 11.60 -6.33 5.64
CA SER A 41 11.93 -6.54 7.06
C SER A 41 12.77 -7.79 7.30
N ARG A 42 12.57 -8.86 6.53
CA ARG A 42 13.39 -10.08 6.60
C ARG A 42 14.73 -9.92 5.88
N ALA A 43 14.76 -9.19 4.76
CA ALA A 43 15.97 -8.90 3.99
C ALA A 43 16.99 -8.03 4.76
N LEU A 44 16.59 -7.36 5.83
CA LEU A 44 17.51 -6.66 6.75
C LEU A 44 18.40 -7.60 7.58
N THR A 45 18.09 -8.90 7.64
CA THR A 45 18.85 -9.87 8.46
C THR A 45 20.28 -10.00 7.94
N GLY A 46 21.26 -9.65 8.79
CA GLY A 46 22.69 -9.71 8.45
C GLY A 46 23.26 -8.42 7.83
N ALA A 47 22.42 -7.43 7.51
CA ALA A 47 22.90 -6.11 7.10
C ALA A 47 23.39 -5.31 8.33
N PRO A 48 24.55 -4.63 8.26
CA PRO A 48 24.93 -3.62 9.25
C PRO A 48 23.85 -2.52 9.30
N TRP A 49 23.44 -2.10 10.50
CA TRP A 49 22.33 -1.17 10.68
C TRP A 49 22.55 0.18 9.97
N GLN A 50 23.80 0.60 9.79
CA GLN A 50 24.18 1.82 9.07
C GLN A 50 23.81 1.79 7.58
N VAL A 51 23.65 0.60 6.99
CA VAL A 51 23.25 0.42 5.58
C VAL A 51 21.84 -0.18 5.44
N ALA A 52 21.10 -0.36 6.54
CA ALA A 52 19.73 -0.87 6.53
C ALA A 52 18.80 -0.06 5.60
N GLU A 53 18.95 1.28 5.59
CA GLU A 53 18.17 2.13 4.70
C GLU A 53 18.50 1.92 3.20
N MET A 54 19.70 1.45 2.85
CA MET A 54 20.05 1.12 1.46
C MET A 54 19.27 -0.10 0.98
N VAL A 55 19.13 -1.12 1.85
CA VAL A 55 18.27 -2.28 1.61
C VAL A 55 16.81 -1.85 1.41
N VAL A 56 16.30 -0.99 2.30
CA VAL A 56 14.93 -0.44 2.20
C VAL A 56 14.70 0.33 0.90
N ARG A 57 15.64 1.21 0.50
CA ARG A 57 15.55 1.99 -0.75
C ARG A 57 15.60 1.11 -2.00
N GLY A 58 16.21 -0.07 -1.93
CA GLY A 58 16.22 -1.05 -3.02
C GLY A 58 14.82 -1.57 -3.44
N TYR A 59 13.80 -1.39 -2.59
CA TYR A 59 12.41 -1.77 -2.89
C TYR A 59 11.55 -0.61 -3.45
N ASP A 60 12.12 0.58 -3.68
CA ASP A 60 11.37 1.83 -4.02
C ASP A 60 10.07 2.00 -3.18
N PRO A 61 10.15 2.09 -1.84
CA PRO A 61 8.99 1.95 -0.98
C PRO A 61 8.07 3.18 -1.04
N CYS A 62 6.86 3.02 -1.59
CA CYS A 62 5.79 4.01 -1.44
C CYS A 62 4.99 3.74 -0.16
N VAL A 63 5.39 4.35 0.96
CA VAL A 63 4.74 4.16 2.26
C VAL A 63 3.28 4.65 2.25
N SER A 64 2.98 5.73 1.53
CA SER A 64 1.59 6.23 1.35
C SER A 64 0.71 5.25 0.60
N CYS A 65 1.27 4.55 -0.41
CA CYS A 65 0.58 3.54 -1.18
C CYS A 65 0.28 2.32 -0.30
N ALA A 66 1.29 1.79 0.43
CA ALA A 66 1.11 0.69 1.39
C ALA A 66 0.19 1.00 2.58
N THR A 67 -0.12 2.28 2.74
CA THR A 67 -0.98 2.83 3.79
C THR A 67 -2.41 3.05 3.28
N HIS A 68 -2.61 3.24 1.97
CA HIS A 68 -3.90 3.65 1.41
C HIS A 68 -4.40 4.95 2.10
N MET A 69 -3.55 6.01 2.08
CA MET A 69 -3.75 7.20 2.93
C MET A 69 -4.95 8.09 2.47
N ILE A 70 -6.02 8.01 3.28
CA ILE A 70 -7.37 8.63 3.36
C ILE A 70 -7.63 9.93 4.11
N VAL A 71 -6.63 10.64 4.58
CA VAL A 71 -6.66 12.10 4.49
C VAL A 71 -7.91 12.84 5.18
N ILE A 72 -7.91 13.38 6.44
CA ILE A 72 -8.87 14.35 7.14
C ILE A 72 -8.23 15.71 7.64
N ASP A 73 -8.96 16.86 7.60
CA ASP A 73 -8.59 18.26 8.03
C ASP A 73 -9.46 18.87 9.19
N GLU A 74 -9.10 20.07 9.70
CA GLU A 74 -9.80 20.75 10.81
C GLU A 74 -11.26 21.15 10.52
N ASP A 75 -11.59 21.48 9.26
CA ASP A 75 -12.94 21.83 8.80
C ASP A 75 -13.78 20.58 8.44
N LYS A 76 -13.30 19.37 8.80
CA LYS A 76 -13.85 18.06 8.40
C LYS A 76 -13.81 17.80 6.88
N ARG A 77 -12.96 18.50 6.13
CA ARG A 77 -12.52 18.09 4.78
C ARG A 77 -11.42 17.04 4.93
N ILE A 78 -10.77 16.69 3.83
CA ILE A 78 -9.89 15.54 3.72
C ILE A 78 -8.38 15.99 3.65
N VAL A 79 -7.50 15.77 4.69
CA VAL A 79 -5.97 15.83 4.69
C VAL A 79 -5.06 14.71 5.39
N ALA A 80 -5.28 14.12 6.60
CA ALA A 80 -4.63 12.84 7.10
C ALA A 80 -5.57 11.67 7.65
N GLN A 81 -5.45 10.38 7.21
CA GLN A 81 -6.21 9.12 7.58
C GLN A 81 -5.75 7.86 6.74
N LYS A 82 -6.19 6.59 6.94
CA LYS A 82 -5.64 5.30 6.39
C LYS A 82 -6.71 4.16 6.19
N LEU A 83 -6.85 3.51 5.02
CA LEU A 83 -7.78 2.37 4.79
C LEU A 83 -7.06 1.01 4.74
N ILE A 84 -6.99 0.34 5.90
CA ILE A 84 -6.68 -1.09 6.02
C ILE A 84 -7.89 -1.73 6.72
N GLN A 85 -8.48 -2.76 6.12
CA GLN A 85 -9.46 -3.65 6.77
C GLN A 85 -8.74 -4.83 7.43
#